data_AF-A0A927RRL5-F1
#
_entry.id   AF-A0A927RRL5-F1
#
_cell.length_a   1.000
_cell.length_b   1.000
_cell.length_c   1.000
_cell.angle_alpha   90.00
_cell.angle_beta   90.00
_cell.angle_gamma   90.00
#
_symmetry.space_group_name_H-M   'P 1'
#
loop_
_entity.id
_entity.type
_entity.pdbx_description
1 polymer ?
#
loop_
_entity_poly.entity_id
_entity_poly.type
_entity_poly.pdbx_seq_one_letter_code
_entity_poly.pdbx_strand_id
1 'polypeptide(L)'
;MQADKAQTILMLMKNKIPKKDYYRLEDALFDAPDKVFDEILSCQLISIKKFTLISIFGGFFGLDRFYLKDTAFGILKILGNIFFLGTVYFADLYYAREKAKEINLSRLFDYL
;
A
#
# COMPACT_ATOMS: atom_id res chain seq x y z
N MET A 1 0.91 -3.63 -28.45
CA MET A 1 1.04 -2.21 -28.05
C MET A 1 0.31 -1.89 -26.75
N GLN A 2 -1.01 -2.11 -26.61
CA GLN A 2 -1.71 -1.97 -25.32
C GLN A 2 -1.27 -3.03 -24.29
N ALA A 3 -1.14 -4.29 -24.71
CA ALA A 3 -0.61 -5.38 -23.87
C ALA A 3 0.79 -5.07 -23.30
N ASP A 4 1.68 -4.49 -24.10
CA ASP A 4 3.05 -4.16 -23.69
C ASP A 4 3.07 -3.02 -22.64
N LYS A 5 2.16 -2.04 -22.78
CA LYS A 5 1.98 -0.97 -21.80
C LYS A 5 1.43 -1.50 -20.48
N ALA A 6 0.41 -2.35 -20.53
CA ALA A 6 -0.18 -2.97 -19.34
C ALA A 6 0.85 -3.77 -18.54
N GLN A 7 1.67 -4.59 -19.22
CA GLN A 7 2.75 -5.34 -18.58
C GLN A 7 3.83 -4.45 -17.98
N THR A 8 4.19 -3.36 -18.67
CA THR A 8 5.17 -2.38 -18.17
C THR A 8 4.67 -1.74 -16.87
N ILE A 9 3.41 -1.32 -16.83
CA ILE A 9 2.79 -0.72 -15.63
C ILE A 9 2.71 -1.76 -14.51
N LEU A 10 2.28 -2.98 -14.80
CA LEU A 10 2.24 -4.07 -13.82
C LEU A 10 3.62 -4.29 -13.19
N MET A 11 4.69 -4.27 -14.00
CA MET A 11 6.06 -4.42 -13.51
C MET A 11 6.49 -3.28 -12.57
N LEU A 12 6.13 -2.04 -12.90
CA LEU A 12 6.39 -0.86 -12.06
C LEU A 12 5.61 -0.91 -10.74
N MET A 13 4.38 -1.41 -10.77
CA MET A 13 3.48 -1.44 -9.62
C MET A 13 3.65 -2.68 -8.73
N LYS A 14 4.24 -3.76 -9.23
CA LYS A 14 4.43 -5.05 -8.53
C LYS A 14 4.94 -4.92 -7.10
N ASN A 15 5.90 -4.04 -6.85
CA ASN A 15 6.49 -3.86 -5.52
C ASN A 15 5.66 -2.96 -4.57
N LYS A 16 4.57 -2.36 -5.08
CA LYS A 16 3.69 -1.42 -4.38
C LYS A 16 2.31 -1.98 -4.06
N ILE A 17 1.93 -3.13 -4.65
CA ILE A 17 0.61 -3.77 -4.50
C ILE A 17 0.70 -5.19 -3.92
N PRO A 18 -0.41 -5.78 -3.44
CA PRO A 18 -0.42 -7.12 -2.87
C PRO A 18 -0.24 -8.18 -3.95
N LYS A 19 0.54 -9.25 -3.64
CA LYS A 19 0.83 -10.34 -4.59
C LYS A 19 -0.41 -11.07 -5.08
N LYS A 20 -1.41 -11.20 -4.21
CA LYS A 20 -2.67 -11.91 -4.49
C LYS A 20 -3.50 -11.25 -5.60
N ASP A 21 -3.30 -9.95 -5.84
CA ASP A 21 -4.12 -9.16 -6.74
C ASP A 21 -3.43 -8.82 -8.07
N TYR A 22 -2.28 -9.44 -8.38
CA TYR A 22 -1.55 -9.15 -9.62
C TYR A 22 -2.38 -9.47 -10.86
N TYR A 23 -3.02 -10.65 -10.89
CA TYR A 23 -3.90 -11.06 -11.99
C TYR A 23 -5.09 -10.12 -12.15
N ARG A 24 -5.72 -9.73 -11.02
CA ARG A 24 -6.86 -8.82 -11.04
C ARG A 24 -6.50 -7.44 -11.60
N LEU A 25 -5.31 -6.92 -11.28
CA LEU A 25 -4.82 -5.66 -11.84
C LEU A 25 -4.45 -5.81 -13.32
N GLU A 26 -3.84 -6.94 -13.70
CA GLU A 26 -3.51 -7.24 -15.09
C GLU A 26 -4.76 -7.26 -15.98
N ASP A 27 -5.80 -8.01 -15.58
CA ASP A 27 -7.08 -8.06 -16.30
C ASP A 27 -7.69 -6.67 -16.44
N ALA A 28 -7.72 -5.88 -15.35
CA ALA A 28 -8.26 -4.53 -15.39
C ALA A 28 -7.45 -3.57 -16.30
N LEU A 29 -6.13 -3.74 -16.38
CA LEU A 29 -5.28 -2.95 -17.28
C LEU A 29 -5.46 -3.34 -18.76
N PHE A 30 -5.82 -4.59 -19.05
CA PHE A 30 -6.10 -5.05 -20.41
C PHE A 30 -7.41 -4.48 -20.95
N ASP A 31 -8.43 -4.34 -20.11
CA ASP A 31 -9.73 -3.80 -20.48
C ASP A 31 -9.78 -2.26 -20.45
N ALA A 32 -8.77 -1.60 -19.88
CA ALA A 32 -8.72 -0.15 -19.71
C ALA A 32 -8.35 0.60 -21.02
N PRO A 33 -8.96 1.79 -21.27
CA PRO A 33 -8.62 2.61 -22.43
C PRO A 33 -7.24 3.28 -22.27
N ASP A 34 -6.57 3.56 -23.40
CA ASP A 34 -5.19 4.09 -23.40
C ASP A 34 -4.98 5.36 -22.56
N LYS A 35 -6.01 6.20 -22.42
CA LYS A 35 -5.96 7.45 -21.66
C LYS A 35 -5.75 7.24 -20.15
N VAL A 36 -6.23 6.11 -19.62
CA VAL A 36 -6.13 5.76 -18.20
C VAL A 36 -4.67 5.45 -17.81
N PHE A 37 -3.83 5.02 -18.75
CA PHE A 37 -2.42 4.72 -18.47
C PHE A 37 -1.63 5.96 -18.03
N ASP A 38 -1.87 7.11 -18.64
CA ASP A 38 -1.23 8.37 -18.23
C ASP A 38 -1.69 8.81 -16.84
N GLU A 39 -2.98 8.60 -16.53
CA GLU A 39 -3.56 8.90 -15.22
C GLU A 39 -2.98 7.99 -14.12
N ILE A 40 -2.86 6.68 -14.38
CA ILE A 40 -2.24 5.71 -13.46
C ILE A 40 -0.78 6.06 -13.15
N LEU A 41 -0.01 6.50 -14.14
CA LEU A 41 1.38 6.92 -13.92
C LEU A 41 1.48 8.18 -13.03
N SER A 42 0.46 9.03 -13.06
CA SER A 42 0.36 10.20 -12.17
C SER A 42 -0.13 9.86 -10.76
N CYS A 43 -0.62 8.63 -10.53
CA CYS A 43 -1.20 8.21 -9.26
C CYS A 43 -0.18 8.28 -8.12
N GLN A 44 -0.54 9.00 -7.05
CA GLN A 44 0.30 9.15 -5.87
C GLN A 44 0.21 7.93 -4.96
N LEU A 45 1.07 6.95 -5.24
CA LEU A 45 1.18 5.73 -4.45
C LEU A 45 2.15 5.90 -3.29
N ILE A 46 1.82 5.24 -2.18
CA ILE A 46 2.68 5.12 -1.00
C ILE A 46 3.93 4.33 -1.40
N SER A 47 5.09 4.93 -1.15
CA SER A 47 6.36 4.21 -1.30
C SER A 47 6.54 3.23 -0.15
N ILE A 48 6.43 1.93 -0.45
CA ILE A 48 6.54 0.84 0.55
C ILE A 48 7.87 0.89 1.31
N LYS A 49 8.97 1.30 0.64
CA LYS A 49 10.28 1.43 1.30
C LYS A 49 10.28 2.55 2.34
N LYS A 50 9.77 3.74 1.98
CA LYS A 50 9.64 4.88 2.92
C LYS A 50 8.71 4.53 4.08
N PHE A 51 7.58 3.91 3.76
CA PHE A 51 6.61 3.46 4.75
C PHE A 51 7.23 2.45 5.73
N THR A 52 7.96 1.44 5.23
CA THR A 52 8.63 0.45 6.08
C THR A 52 9.63 1.11 7.03
N LEU A 53 10.37 2.13 6.56
CA LEU A 53 11.29 2.89 7.40
C LEU A 53 10.54 3.62 8.53
N ILE A 54 9.41 4.26 8.20
CA ILE A 54 8.54 4.92 9.18
C ILE A 54 7.97 3.89 10.17
N SER A 55 7.56 2.71 9.72
CA SER A 55 7.08 1.63 10.60
C SER A 55 8.15 1.14 11.57
N ILE A 56 9.40 1.01 11.14
CA ILE A 56 10.48 0.54 12.01
C ILE A 56 10.85 1.60 13.06
N PHE A 57 11.00 2.87 12.67
CA PHE A 57 11.47 3.91 13.61
C PHE A 57 10.32 4.57 14.40
N GLY A 58 9.15 4.68 13.78
CA GLY A 58 7.99 5.39 14.30
C GLY A 58 6.80 4.52 14.65
N GLY A 59 6.82 3.23 14.31
CA GLY A 59 5.68 2.34 14.51
C GLY A 59 5.37 2.08 15.98
N PHE A 60 6.36 2.13 16.88
CA PHE A 60 6.12 2.01 18.32
C PHE A 60 5.20 3.13 18.84
N PHE A 61 5.33 4.33 18.26
CA PHE A 61 4.49 5.51 18.53
C PHE A 61 3.27 5.61 17.60
N GLY A 62 2.98 4.59 16.78
CA GLY A 62 1.85 4.58 15.85
C GLY A 62 1.98 5.50 14.63
N LEU A 63 3.16 6.07 14.37
CA LEU A 63 3.39 7.01 13.25
C LEU A 63 3.08 6.38 11.87
N ASP A 64 3.28 5.07 11.73
CA ASP A 64 2.93 4.35 10.52
C ASP A 64 1.41 4.29 10.27
N ARG A 65 0.61 4.06 11.32
CA ARG A 65 -0.86 4.09 11.20
C ARG A 65 -1.38 5.50 10.92
N PHE A 66 -0.80 6.52 11.54
CA PHE A 66 -1.12 7.92 11.22
C PHE A 66 -0.73 8.28 9.78
N TYR A 67 0.38 7.76 9.27
CA TYR A 67 0.77 7.94 7.87
C TYR A 67 -0.28 7.37 6.89
N LEU A 68 -0.91 6.24 7.24
CA LEU A 68 -2.01 5.65 6.47
C LEU A 68 -3.37 6.34 6.71
N LYS A 69 -3.43 7.41 7.50
CA LYS A 69 -4.64 8.10 7.97
C LYS A 69 -5.58 7.20 8.80
N ASP A 70 -5.03 6.14 9.40
CA ASP A 70 -5.75 5.21 10.26
C ASP A 70 -5.55 5.58 11.74
N THR A 71 -6.05 6.77 12.11
CA THR A 71 -5.77 7.40 13.41
C THR A 71 -6.30 6.59 14.59
N ALA A 72 -7.49 5.99 14.46
CA ALA A 72 -8.08 5.17 15.51
C ALA A 72 -7.19 3.95 15.83
N PHE A 73 -6.74 3.23 14.80
CA PHE A 73 -5.85 2.10 14.97
C PHE A 73 -4.46 2.51 15.46
N GLY A 74 -3.99 3.70 15.08
CA GLY A 74 -2.76 4.29 15.62
C GLY A 74 -2.83 4.49 17.14
N ILE A 75 -3.92 5.08 17.63
CA ILE A 75 -4.14 5.28 19.08
C ILE A 75 -4.25 3.93 19.80
N LEU A 76 -5.03 2.98 19.26
CA LEU A 76 -5.15 1.63 19.83
C LEU A 76 -3.80 0.91 19.91
N LYS A 77 -2.95 1.06 18.90
CA LYS A 77 -1.59 0.49 18.87
C LYS A 77 -0.70 1.09 19.95
N ILE A 78 -0.74 2.40 20.18
CA ILE A 78 0.04 3.06 21.23
C ILE A 78 -0.39 2.55 22.61
N LEU A 79 -1.69 2.49 22.86
CA LEU A 79 -2.22 1.94 24.11
C LEU A 79 -1.83 0.46 24.25
N GLY A 80 -2.02 -0.34 23.20
CA GLY A 80 -1.64 -1.75 23.18
C GLY A 80 -0.14 -1.98 23.40
N ASN A 81 0.73 -1.13 22.84
CA ASN A 81 2.17 -1.22 23.07
C ASN A 81 2.54 -0.96 24.53
N ILE A 82 1.82 -0.07 25.22
CA ILE A 82 2.03 0.21 26.64
C ILE A 82 1.54 -0.97 27.50
N PHE A 83 0.32 -1.46 27.25
CA PHE A 83 -0.29 -2.54 28.04
C PHE A 83 0.35 -3.92 27.80
N PHE A 84 0.80 -4.21 26.58
CA PHE A 84 1.36 -5.50 26.18
C PHE A 84 2.87 -5.46 25.93
N LEU A 85 3.59 -4.51 26.55
CA LEU A 85 5.07 -4.41 26.52
C LEU A 85 5.65 -4.46 25.08
N GLY A 86 4.99 -3.80 24.13
CA GLY A 86 5.47 -3.67 22.75
C GLY A 86 5.32 -4.93 21.87
N THR A 87 4.64 -5.98 22.31
CA THR A 87 4.40 -7.17 21.46
C THR A 87 3.53 -6.86 20.24
N VAL A 88 2.54 -5.96 20.39
CA VAL A 88 1.66 -5.51 19.29
C VAL A 88 2.45 -4.85 18.16
N TYR A 89 3.52 -4.12 18.47
CA TYR A 89 4.38 -3.47 17.48
C TYR A 89 4.99 -4.45 16.47
N PHE A 90 5.49 -5.60 16.91
CA PHE A 90 6.13 -6.58 16.02
C PHE A 90 5.13 -7.22 15.06
N ALA A 91 3.94 -7.57 15.54
CA ALA A 91 2.86 -8.06 14.70
C ALA A 91 2.44 -6.99 13.69
N ASP A 92 2.27 -5.74 14.15
CA ASP A 92 1.80 -4.64 13.32
C ASP A 92 2.77 -4.28 12.18
N LEU A 93 4.07 -4.46 12.39
CA LEU A 93 5.12 -4.21 11.38
C LEU A 93 4.87 -4.96 10.06
N TYR A 94 4.30 -6.17 10.14
CA TYR A 94 3.88 -6.93 8.96
C TYR A 94 2.53 -6.45 8.42
N TYR A 95 1.51 -6.34 9.27
CA TYR A 95 0.15 -6.00 8.85
C TYR A 95 0.02 -4.58 8.28
N ALA A 96 0.73 -3.61 8.84
CA ALA A 96 0.72 -2.24 8.37
C ALA A 96 1.27 -2.14 6.94
N ARG A 97 2.30 -2.95 6.63
CA ARG A 97 2.89 -3.01 5.29
C ARG A 97 1.93 -3.61 4.26
N GLU A 98 1.20 -4.66 4.61
CA GLU A 98 0.15 -5.21 3.73
C GLU A 98 -0.97 -4.20 3.52
N LYS A 99 -1.43 -3.52 4.58
CA LYS A 99 -2.45 -2.47 4.47
C LYS A 99 -2.02 -1.31 3.56
N ALA A 100 -0.74 -0.91 3.61
CA ALA A 100 -0.22 0.12 2.70
C ALA A 100 -0.29 -0.30 1.22
N LYS A 101 -0.06 -1.59 0.92
CA LYS A 101 -0.20 -2.13 -0.44
C LYS A 101 -1.66 -2.22 -0.87
N GLU A 102 -2.56 -2.60 0.03
CA GLU A 102 -4.00 -2.62 -0.25
C GLU A 102 -4.53 -1.22 -0.55
N ILE A 103 -4.08 -0.19 0.19
CA ILE A 103 -4.41 1.21 -0.11
C ILE A 103 -3.92 1.62 -1.49
N ASN A 104 -2.67 1.27 -1.85
CA ASN A 104 -2.15 1.55 -3.19
C ASN A 104 -2.97 0.88 -4.28
N LEU A 105 -3.40 -0.36 -4.05
CA LEU A 105 -4.26 -1.08 -4.98
C LEU A 105 -5.63 -0.40 -5.13
N SER A 106 -6.28 -0.03 -4.02
CA SER A 106 -7.56 0.69 -4.08
C SER A 106 -7.44 1.99 -4.88
N ARG A 107 -6.36 2.74 -4.65
CA ARG A 107 -6.10 3.97 -5.41
C ARG A 107 -5.91 3.71 -6.89
N LEU A 108 -5.32 2.60 -7.30
CA LEU A 108 -5.17 2.27 -8.72
C LEU A 108 -6.53 1.94 -9.35
N PHE A 109 -7.37 1.19 -8.65
CA PHE A 109 -8.72 0.88 -9.11
C PHE A 109 -9.65 2.10 -9.17
N ASP A 110 -9.39 3.14 -8.39
CA ASP A 110 -10.16 4.40 -8.49
C ASP A 110 -9.92 5.13 -9.83
N TYR A 111 -8.82 4.84 -10.55
CA TYR A 111 -8.54 5.41 -11.89
C TYR A 111 -8.85 4.46 -13.05
N LEU A 112 -9.08 3.17 -12.77
CA LEU A 112 -9.41 2.14 -13.77
C LEU A 112 -10.93 2.07 -13.98
#